data_AF-A0AAD6D6E9-F1
#
_entry.id   AF-A0AAD6D6E9-F1
#
_cell.length_a   1.000
_cell.length_b   1.000
_cell.length_c   1.000
_cell.angle_alpha   90.00
_cell.angle_beta   90.00
_cell.angle_gamma   90.00
#
_symmetry.space_group_name_H-M   'P 1'
#
loop_
_entity.id
_entity.type
_entity.pdbx_description
1 polymer ?
#
loop_
_entity_poly.entity_id
_entity_poly.type
_entity_poly.pdbx_seq_one_letter_code
_entity_poly.pdbx_strand_id
1 'polypeptide(L)'
;MVSSRDVQGRIYKFKSNSECSDLGVPTLDLPDKARGHMVLVVSTVPGKLKYVKVMTITSRLKDDGDYIPIAPTPKKGFPIQLRLRNYPKWHNGDVARVIPILQKYSYLKINAYYEVPIQMQAMLFDE
;
A
#
# COMPACT_ATOMS: atom_id res chain seq x y z
N MET A 1 18.18 7.21 3.47
CA MET A 1 17.82 5.84 3.90
C MET A 1 16.37 5.91 4.39
N VAL A 2 15.41 5.27 3.71
CA VAL A 2 13.99 5.32 4.15
C VAL A 2 13.88 4.61 5.49
N SER A 3 13.49 5.32 6.55
CA SER A 3 13.34 4.68 7.86
C SER A 3 12.08 3.83 7.83
N SER A 4 12.10 2.71 8.55
CA SER A 4 10.98 1.78 8.59
C SER A 4 9.72 2.36 9.25
N ARG A 5 9.84 3.47 9.99
CA ARG A 5 8.72 4.24 10.53
C ARG A 5 8.05 5.12 9.47
N ASP A 6 8.75 5.44 8.39
CA ASP A 6 8.23 6.33 7.36
C ASP A 6 7.25 5.63 6.43
N VAL A 7 7.30 4.29 6.31
CA VAL A 7 6.53 3.52 5.32
C VAL A 7 5.18 3.02 5.83
N GLN A 8 4.98 2.93 7.15
CA GLN A 8 3.73 2.44 7.72
C GLN A 8 2.54 3.37 7.39
N GLY A 9 1.41 2.78 7.03
CA GLY A 9 0.19 3.51 6.65
C GLY A 9 0.21 4.07 5.23
N ARG A 10 1.28 3.86 4.47
CA ARG A 10 1.36 4.27 3.06
C ARG A 10 0.79 3.21 2.14
N ILE A 11 0.26 3.66 1.01
CA ILE A 11 -0.24 2.82 -0.06
C ILE A 11 0.76 2.82 -1.21
N TYR A 12 1.00 1.64 -1.76
CA TYR A 12 1.91 1.42 -2.88
C TYR A 12 1.27 0.55 -3.94
N LYS A 13 1.83 0.57 -5.14
CA LYS A 13 1.72 -0.54 -6.09
C LYS A 13 3.03 -1.29 -6.09
N PHE A 14 3.00 -2.56 -6.45
CA PHE A 14 4.24 -3.27 -6.75
C PHE A 14 4.77 -2.79 -8.09
N LYS A 15 6.10 -2.70 -8.17
CA LYS A 15 6.81 -2.60 -9.43
C LYS A 15 6.51 -3.83 -10.29
N SER A 16 6.46 -3.62 -11.59
CA SER A 16 6.42 -4.69 -12.58
C SER A 16 7.69 -5.56 -12.51
N ASN A 17 7.66 -6.72 -13.15
CA ASN A 17 8.80 -7.63 -13.15
C ASN A 17 10.02 -7.04 -13.84
N SER A 18 9.80 -6.36 -14.96
CA SER A 18 10.86 -5.65 -15.68
C SER A 18 11.53 -4.62 -14.76
N GLU A 19 10.75 -3.80 -14.07
CA GLU A 19 11.27 -2.81 -13.11
C GLU A 19 11.99 -3.43 -11.91
N CYS A 20 11.64 -4.67 -11.51
CA CYS A 20 12.34 -5.37 -10.43
C CYS A 20 13.65 -6.00 -10.90
N SER A 21 13.68 -6.56 -12.11
CA SER A 21 14.88 -7.16 -12.72
C SER A 21 16.01 -6.14 -12.85
N ASP A 22 15.69 -4.91 -13.28
CA ASP A 22 16.67 -3.83 -13.44
C ASP A 22 17.31 -3.39 -12.11
N LEU A 23 16.66 -3.69 -10.98
CA LEU A 23 17.11 -3.33 -9.64
C LEU A 23 17.90 -4.44 -8.95
N GLY A 24 18.14 -5.58 -9.63
CA GLY A 24 18.81 -6.75 -9.06
C GLY A 24 18.07 -7.32 -7.84
N VAL A 25 16.78 -6.99 -7.69
CA VAL A 25 15.94 -7.54 -6.64
C VAL A 25 15.58 -8.96 -7.10
N PRO A 26 15.89 -10.00 -6.33
CA PRO A 26 15.46 -11.36 -6.68
C PRO A 26 13.97 -11.30 -6.94
N THR A 27 13.52 -11.88 -8.05
CA THR A 27 12.12 -11.99 -8.41
C THR A 27 11.46 -12.85 -7.33
N LEU A 28 11.12 -12.23 -6.20
CA LEU A 28 10.42 -12.90 -5.14
C LEU A 28 9.09 -13.31 -5.74
N ASP A 29 8.70 -14.53 -5.41
CA ASP A 29 7.41 -15.09 -5.73
C ASP A 29 6.37 -14.33 -4.88
N LEU A 30 6.15 -13.05 -5.23
CA LEU A 30 5.05 -12.27 -4.75
C LEU A 30 3.82 -13.06 -5.13
N PRO A 31 2.98 -13.47 -4.17
CA PRO A 31 1.79 -14.23 -4.51
C PRO A 31 1.03 -13.43 -5.55
N ASP A 32 0.64 -14.06 -6.67
CA ASP A 32 0.04 -13.37 -7.83
C ASP A 32 -1.15 -12.50 -7.43
N LYS A 33 -1.82 -12.88 -6.34
CA LYS A 33 -2.91 -12.15 -5.69
C LYS A 33 -2.52 -10.73 -5.24
N ALA A 34 -1.25 -10.46 -4.94
CA ALA A 34 -0.74 -9.17 -4.50
C ALA A 34 -0.12 -8.36 -5.66
N ARG A 35 0.49 -9.02 -6.64
CA ARG A 35 1.30 -8.39 -7.71
C ARG A 35 0.54 -7.36 -8.56
N GLY A 36 -0.74 -7.59 -8.82
CA GLY A 36 -1.60 -6.68 -9.59
C GLY A 36 -2.40 -5.66 -8.77
N HIS A 37 -2.22 -5.65 -7.45
CA HIS A 37 -3.07 -4.87 -6.54
C HIS A 37 -2.30 -3.73 -5.90
N MET A 38 -3.03 -2.68 -5.52
CA MET A 38 -2.51 -1.71 -4.56
C MET A 38 -2.41 -2.38 -3.19
N VAL A 39 -1.48 -1.93 -2.36
CA VAL A 39 -1.27 -2.50 -1.02
C VAL A 39 -1.08 -1.41 0.03
N LEU A 40 -1.59 -1.66 1.23
CA LEU A 40 -1.35 -0.84 2.42
C LEU A 40 -0.25 -1.46 3.25
N VAL A 41 0.77 -0.68 3.62
CA VAL A 41 1.80 -1.11 4.57
C VAL A 41 1.27 -1.01 5.99
N VAL A 42 1.24 -2.12 6.71
CA VAL A 42 0.67 -2.20 8.06
C VAL A 42 1.76 -2.13 9.13
N SER A 43 2.91 -2.78 8.89
CA SER A 43 4.02 -2.79 9.84
C SER A 43 5.32 -3.21 9.18
N THR A 44 6.41 -3.13 9.93
CA THR A 44 7.66 -3.84 9.63
C THR A 44 7.54 -5.32 9.98
N VAL A 45 8.46 -6.13 9.45
CA VAL A 45 8.57 -7.55 9.83
C VAL A 45 9.66 -7.71 10.90
N PRO A 46 9.33 -8.20 12.12
CA PRO A 46 10.32 -8.49 13.15
C PRO A 46 11.37 -9.49 12.64
N GLY A 47 12.64 -9.21 12.87
CA GLY A 47 13.74 -10.10 12.47
C GLY A 47 14.10 -10.09 10.97
N LYS A 48 13.35 -9.38 10.11
CA LYS A 48 13.67 -9.23 8.68
C LYS A 48 13.92 -7.77 8.32
N LEU A 49 15.19 -7.42 8.15
CA LEU A 49 15.58 -6.08 7.70
C LEU A 49 15.07 -5.82 6.29
N LYS A 50 14.55 -4.61 6.05
CA LYS A 50 14.01 -4.15 4.75
C LYS A 50 12.77 -4.91 4.25
N TYR A 51 12.03 -5.58 5.14
CA TYR A 51 10.73 -6.17 4.83
C TYR A 51 9.61 -5.47 5.58
N VAL A 52 8.44 -5.44 4.94
CA VAL A 52 7.20 -4.92 5.53
C VAL A 52 6.05 -5.87 5.33
N LYS A 53 5.09 -5.82 6.25
CA LYS A 53 3.80 -6.47 6.13
C LYS A 53 2.86 -5.57 5.36
N VAL A 54 2.22 -6.13 4.35
CA VAL A 54 1.28 -5.43 3.49
C VAL A 54 -0.04 -6.18 3.38
N MET A 55 -1.13 -5.43 3.25
CA MET A 55 -2.47 -5.95 2.98
C MET A 55 -2.94 -5.46 1.61
N THR A 56 -3.67 -6.29 0.87
CA THR A 56 -4.11 -5.95 -0.49
C THR A 56 -5.35 -5.08 -0.49
N ILE A 57 -5.38 -4.15 -1.43
CA ILE A 57 -6.50 -3.25 -1.71
C ILE A 57 -7.13 -3.69 -3.03
N THR A 58 -8.45 -3.84 -3.04
CA THR A 58 -9.24 -4.11 -4.23
C THR A 58 -10.26 -3.00 -4.47
N SER A 59 -10.62 -2.76 -5.73
CA SER A 59 -11.70 -1.83 -6.06
C SER A 59 -13.08 -2.50 -6.16
N ARG A 60 -13.13 -3.82 -6.06
CA ARG A 60 -14.37 -4.59 -6.13
C ARG A 60 -14.92 -4.82 -4.74
N LEU A 61 -16.21 -4.56 -4.54
CA LEU A 61 -16.90 -4.95 -3.33
C LEU A 61 -16.90 -6.48 -3.21
N LYS A 62 -16.67 -6.96 -2.00
CA LYS A 62 -16.74 -8.37 -1.62
C LYS A 62 -17.64 -8.44 -0.39
N ASP A 63 -18.76 -9.15 -0.51
CA ASP A 63 -19.79 -9.27 0.55
C ASP A 63 -19.48 -10.38 1.56
N ASP A 64 -18.23 -10.86 1.61
CA ASP A 64 -17.80 -11.94 2.49
C ASP A 64 -17.35 -11.46 3.89
N GLY A 65 -17.38 -10.14 4.15
CA GLY A 65 -16.95 -9.57 5.44
C GLY A 65 -15.43 -9.54 5.64
N ASP A 66 -14.65 -10.03 4.67
CA ASP A 66 -13.18 -10.07 4.72
C ASP A 66 -12.54 -8.71 4.36
N TYR A 67 -13.36 -7.78 3.89
CA TYR A 67 -12.92 -6.52 3.31
C TYR A 67 -13.54 -5.32 4.03
N ILE A 68 -12.68 -4.38 4.45
CA ILE A 68 -13.13 -3.10 5.05
C ILE A 68 -13.01 -1.98 4.02
N PRO A 69 -14.03 -1.11 3.87
CA PRO A 69 -13.92 0.10 3.07
C PRO A 69 -12.78 1.00 3.53
N ILE A 70 -11.95 1.43 2.58
CA ILE A 70 -10.92 2.46 2.78
C ILE A 70 -11.26 3.68 1.94
N ALA A 71 -11.05 4.86 2.51
CA ALA A 71 -11.20 6.11 1.80
C ALA A 71 -10.39 7.23 2.44
N PRO A 72 -9.94 8.22 1.64
CA PRO A 72 -9.37 9.45 2.19
C PRO A 72 -10.44 10.32 2.88
N THR A 73 -11.70 10.23 2.44
CA THR A 73 -12.86 10.94 2.99
C THR A 73 -13.96 9.97 3.41
N PRO A 74 -14.76 10.29 4.45
CA PRO A 74 -15.82 9.40 4.91
C PRO A 74 -16.84 9.05 3.80
N LYS A 75 -17.04 7.76 3.53
CA LYS A 75 -18.11 7.27 2.66
C LYS A 75 -19.43 7.20 3.44
N LYS A 76 -20.53 7.69 2.85
CA LYS A 76 -21.89 7.43 3.36
C LYS A 76 -22.24 5.95 3.19
N GLY A 77 -22.95 5.38 4.17
CA GLY A 77 -23.45 4.01 4.09
C GLY A 77 -22.53 2.91 4.62
N PHE A 78 -21.34 3.24 5.12
CA PHE A 78 -20.44 2.27 5.75
C PHE A 78 -20.23 2.62 7.24
N PRO A 79 -20.70 1.78 8.18
CA PRO A 79 -20.61 2.07 9.62
C PRO A 79 -19.16 2.06 10.15
N ILE A 80 -18.28 1.28 9.50
CA ILE A 80 -16.86 1.18 9.82
C ILE A 80 -16.07 1.40 8.54
N GLN A 81 -15.08 2.30 8.58
CA GLN A 81 -14.15 2.55 7.49
C GLN A 81 -12.77 2.93 8.03
N LEU A 82 -11.74 2.54 7.31
CA LEU A 82 -10.37 2.94 7.62
C LEU A 82 -10.04 4.25 6.91
N ARG A 83 -9.74 5.29 7.71
CA ARG A 83 -9.29 6.59 7.21
C ARG A 83 -7.79 6.59 7.03
N LEU A 84 -7.34 6.87 5.81
CA LEU A 84 -5.91 6.98 5.52
C LEU A 84 -5.40 8.34 5.94
N ARG A 85 -4.23 8.36 6.60
CA ARG A 85 -3.58 9.60 7.01
C ARG A 85 -2.80 10.19 5.84
N ASN A 86 -2.90 11.51 5.70
CA ASN A 86 -2.02 12.26 4.80
C ASN A 86 -0.60 12.22 5.37
N TYR A 87 0.40 12.18 4.50
CA TYR A 87 1.81 12.29 4.91
C TYR A 87 2.45 13.53 4.30
N PRO A 88 3.39 14.18 5.02
CA PRO A 88 4.17 15.28 4.49
C PRO A 88 5.15 14.77 3.43
N LYS A 89 5.22 15.46 2.29
CA LYS A 89 6.24 15.27 1.27
C LYS A 89 6.84 16.62 0.92
N TRP A 90 8.17 16.68 0.82
CA TRP A 90 8.86 17.86 0.31
C TRP A 90 8.63 17.97 -1.20
N HIS A 91 8.09 19.08 -1.67
CA HIS A 91 7.83 19.35 -3.08
C HIS A 91 8.13 20.83 -3.36
N ASN A 92 9.03 21.10 -4.32
CA ASN A 92 9.42 22.46 -4.73
C ASN A 92 9.80 23.41 -3.57
N GLY A 93 10.44 22.90 -2.51
CA GLY A 93 10.85 23.71 -1.37
C GLY A 93 9.84 23.82 -0.22
N ASP A 94 8.65 23.22 -0.36
CA ASP A 94 7.59 23.26 0.65
C ASP A 94 7.10 21.85 1.07
N VAL A 95 6.47 21.77 2.26
CA VAL A 95 5.83 20.54 2.76
C VAL A 95 4.40 20.44 2.20
N ALA A 96 4.23 19.64 1.15
CA ALA A 96 2.91 19.28 0.64
C ALA A 96 2.31 18.10 1.41
N ARG A 97 1.00 18.13 1.67
CA ARG A 97 0.25 16.98 2.20
C ARG A 97 -0.18 16.08 1.04
N VAL A 98 0.37 14.88 0.95
CA VAL A 98 -0.04 13.92 -0.07
C VAL A 98 -1.23 13.11 0.43
N ILE A 99 -2.31 13.13 -0.33
CA ILE A 99 -3.49 12.29 -0.13
C ILE A 99 -3.33 11.06 -1.02
N PRO A 100 -3.40 9.84 -0.48
CA PRO A 100 -3.36 8.63 -1.32
C PRO A 100 -4.52 8.64 -2.31
N ILE A 101 -4.21 8.57 -3.61
CA ILE A 101 -5.22 8.49 -4.66
C ILE A 101 -5.78 7.08 -4.65
N LEU A 102 -7.01 6.94 -4.18
CA LEU A 102 -7.76 5.69 -4.20
C LEU A 102 -8.96 5.85 -5.10
N GLN A 103 -9.32 4.76 -5.78
CA GLN A 103 -10.58 4.71 -6.53
C GLN A 103 -11.75 4.87 -5.56
N LYS A 104 -12.85 5.47 -6.07
CA LYS A 104 -14.09 5.70 -5.32
C LYS A 104 -14.55 4.45 -4.56
N TYR A 105 -14.35 3.27 -5.10
CA TYR A 105 -14.54 2.00 -4.41
C TYR A 105 -13.17 1.38 -4.18
N SER A 106 -12.76 1.31 -2.92
CA SER A 106 -11.50 0.70 -2.48
C SER A 106 -11.76 0.01 -1.15
N TYR A 107 -11.29 -1.23 -1.04
CA TYR A 107 -11.52 -2.08 0.12
C TYR A 107 -10.22 -2.82 0.47
N LEU A 108 -9.90 -2.87 1.76
CA LEU A 108 -8.72 -3.52 2.30
C LEU A 108 -9.07 -4.93 2.77
N LYS A 109 -8.32 -5.95 2.32
CA LYS A 109 -8.43 -7.30 2.86
C LYS A 109 -7.73 -7.39 4.21
N ILE A 110 -8.49 -7.52 5.30
CA ILE A 110 -7.93 -7.42 6.66
C ILE A 110 -7.41 -8.75 7.23
N ASN A 111 -7.89 -9.87 6.69
CA ASN A 111 -7.56 -11.22 7.16
C ASN A 111 -6.34 -11.84 6.44
N ALA A 112 -5.73 -11.12 5.50
CA ALA A 112 -4.58 -11.61 4.73
C ALA A 112 -3.48 -10.55 4.65
N TYR A 113 -2.26 -10.94 5.03
CA TYR A 113 -1.07 -10.11 4.88
C TYR A 113 0.04 -10.86 4.16
N TYR A 114 0.93 -10.09 3.54
CA TYR A 114 2.10 -10.59 2.84
C TYR A 114 3.35 -9.86 3.34
N GLU A 115 4.47 -10.57 3.41
CA GLU A 115 5.77 -9.98 3.74
C GLU A 115 6.54 -9.70 2.46
N VAL A 116 6.86 -8.43 2.22
CA VAL A 116 7.48 -8.01 0.95
C VAL A 116 8.69 -7.12 1.19
N PRO A 117 9.73 -7.20 0.34
CA PRO A 117 10.83 -6.26 0.38
C PRO A 117 10.36 -4.84 0.11
N ILE A 118 10.94 -3.86 0.82
CA ILE A 118 10.63 -2.44 0.62
C ILE A 118 10.98 -2.00 -0.82
N GLN A 119 12.01 -2.59 -1.45
CA GLN A 119 12.46 -2.18 -2.79
C GLN A 119 11.45 -2.47 -3.91
N MET A 120 10.55 -3.43 -3.70
CA MET A 120 9.52 -3.84 -4.68
C MET A 120 8.35 -2.87 -4.76
N GLN A 121 8.27 -1.90 -3.86
CA GLN A 121 7.19 -0.92 -3.83
C GLN A 121 7.49 0.25 -4.76
N ALA A 122 6.57 0.53 -5.67
CA ALA A 122 6.49 1.78 -6.42
C ALA A 122 5.56 2.74 -5.67
N MET A 123 6.04 3.95 -5.38
CA MET A 123 5.15 5.01 -4.90
C MET A 123 4.15 5.35 -6.00
N LEU A 124 2.88 5.47 -5.62
CA LEU A 124 1.87 6.03 -6.51
C LEU A 124 2.15 7.52 -6.65
N PHE A 125 2.62 7.94 -7.82
CA PHE A 125 2.66 9.33 -8.23
C PHE A 125 1.75 9.50 -9.45
N ASP A 126 1.04 10.63 -9.51
CA ASP A 126 0.63 11.22 -10.77
C ASP A 126 1.88 11.84 -11.42
N GLU A 127 2.01 11.68 -12.74
CA GLU A 127 2.79 12.59 -13.59
C GLU A 127 2.25 14.02 -13.51
#